data_AF-A0A2N1DSQ0-F1
#
_entry.id   AF-A0A2N1DSQ0-F1
#
_cell.length_a   1.000
_cell.length_b   1.000
_cell.length_c   1.000
_cell.angle_alpha   90.00
_cell.angle_beta   90.00
_cell.angle_gamma   90.00
#
_symmetry.space_group_name_H-M   'P 1'
#
loop_
_entity.id
_entity.type
_entity.pdbx_description
1 polymer ?
#
loop_
_entity_poly.entity_id
_entity_poly.type
_entity_poly.pdbx_seq_one_letter_code
_entity_poly.pdbx_strand_id
1 'polypeptide(L)'
;IIVAPLVFPIATSLGIDPIHLGIMMVVNMEIGMITPPVGLNLFVTAGVAKMSMMRVVKAALPLVGVMFLFLMIVTYVPWVSTWLPTLMMGPEIITH
;
A
#
# COMPACT_ATOMS: atom_id res chain seq x y z
N ILE A 1 7.34 5.06 -5.77
CA ILE A 1 7.88 4.52 -7.05
C ILE A 1 9.35 4.87 -7.28
N ILE A 2 9.85 6.07 -6.92
CA ILE A 2 11.28 6.44 -7.11
C ILE A 2 12.25 5.50 -6.36
N VAL A 3 11.90 5.06 -5.15
CA VAL A 3 12.75 4.19 -4.31
C VAL A 3 12.62 2.69 -4.67
N ALA A 4 11.60 2.32 -5.45
CA ALA A 4 11.31 0.93 -5.79
C ALA A 4 12.46 0.18 -6.50
N PRO A 5 13.04 0.70 -7.60
CA PRO A 5 14.12 0.01 -8.30
C PRO A 5 15.42 -0.09 -7.49
N LEU A 6 15.59 0.77 -6.47
CA LEU A 6 16.74 0.73 -5.57
C LEU A 6 16.62 -0.39 -4.52
N VAL A 7 15.43 -0.55 -3.95
CA VAL A 7 15.16 -1.53 -2.88
C VAL A 7 14.93 -2.93 -3.44
N PHE A 8 14.39 -3.04 -4.66
CA PHE A 8 14.12 -4.32 -5.32
C PHE A 8 15.31 -5.30 -5.33
N PRO A 9 16.51 -4.95 -5.85
CA PRO A 9 17.64 -5.88 -5.89
C PRO A 9 18.17 -6.24 -4.50
N ILE A 10 18.02 -5.34 -3.52
CA ILE A 10 18.43 -5.58 -2.13
C ILE A 10 17.47 -6.58 -1.48
N ALA A 11 16.16 -6.38 -1.66
CA ALA A 11 15.12 -7.25 -1.11
C ALA A 11 15.18 -8.66 -1.70
N THR A 12 15.37 -8.80 -3.01
CA THR A 12 15.53 -10.12 -3.65
C THR A 12 16.81 -10.82 -3.19
N SER A 13 17.91 -10.08 -2.97
CA SER A 13 19.15 -10.64 -2.40
C SER A 13 19.01 -11.12 -0.95
N LEU A 14 18.02 -10.59 -0.21
CA LEU A 14 17.68 -10.97 1.16
C LEU A 14 16.62 -12.09 1.23
N GLY A 15 16.19 -12.63 0.08
CA GLY A 15 15.17 -13.68 0.01
C GLY A 15 13.74 -13.20 0.25
N ILE A 16 13.48 -11.89 0.14
CA ILE A 16 12.12 -11.33 0.22
C ILE A 16 11.42 -11.54 -1.12
N ASP A 17 10.21 -12.09 -1.04
CA ASP A 17 9.30 -12.26 -2.17
C ASP A 17 9.00 -10.90 -2.86
N PRO A 18 9.26 -10.78 -4.19
CA PRO A 18 8.97 -9.60 -4.99
C PRO A 18 7.52 -9.09 -4.92
N ILE A 19 6.54 -10.00 -4.87
CA ILE A 19 5.11 -9.68 -4.73
C ILE A 19 4.87 -9.09 -3.36
N HIS A 20 5.39 -9.70 -2.31
CA HIS A 20 5.23 -9.17 -0.95
C HIS A 20 5.83 -7.77 -0.83
N LEU A 21 7.04 -7.55 -1.37
CA LEU A 21 7.67 -6.23 -1.44
C LEU A 21 6.80 -5.24 -2.23
N GLY A 22 6.29 -5.64 -3.39
CA GLY A 22 5.41 -4.83 -4.23
C GLY A 22 4.15 -4.38 -3.49
N ILE A 23 3.50 -5.30 -2.78
CA ILE A 23 2.29 -5.02 -1.99
C ILE A 23 2.62 -4.04 -0.85
N MET A 24 3.68 -4.28 -0.10
CA MET A 24 4.13 -3.37 0.96
C MET A 24 4.41 -1.95 0.41
N MET A 25 5.03 -1.84 -0.76
CA MET A 25 5.29 -0.55 -1.40
C MET A 25 4.02 0.16 -1.86
N VAL A 26 3.08 -0.56 -2.46
CA VAL A 26 1.80 0.01 -2.93
C VAL A 26 0.95 0.49 -1.75
N VAL A 27 0.83 -0.31 -0.68
CA VAL A 27 0.07 0.06 0.51
C VAL A 27 0.65 1.30 1.18
N ASN A 28 1.98 1.37 1.35
CA ASN A 28 2.63 2.56 1.90
C ASN A 28 2.42 3.81 1.04
N MET A 29 2.42 3.65 -0.29
CA MET A 29 2.16 4.75 -1.22
C MET A 29 0.71 5.25 -1.12
N GLU A 30 -0.27 4.35 -1.06
CA GLU A 30 -1.68 4.72 -0.86
C GLU A 30 -1.91 5.44 0.46
N ILE A 31 -1.27 4.99 1.54
CA ILE A 31 -1.31 5.69 2.83
C ILE A 31 -0.74 7.10 2.69
N GLY A 32 0.37 7.27 1.97
CA GLY A 32 0.92 8.58 1.65
C GLY A 32 -0.04 9.49 0.88
N MET A 33 -0.82 8.91 -0.05
CA MET A 33 -1.78 9.64 -0.89
C MET A 33 -3.03 10.11 -0.12
N ILE A 34 -3.43 9.38 0.92
CA ILE A 34 -4.56 9.78 1.79
C ILE A 34 -4.13 10.61 3.00
N THR A 35 -2.85 10.61 3.38
CA THR A 35 -2.37 11.33 4.57
C THR A 35 -2.09 12.79 4.22
N PRO A 36 -2.63 13.78 4.98
CA PRO A 36 -2.58 15.21 4.65
C PRO A 36 -1.24 15.83 4.18
N PRO A 37 -0.04 15.44 4.66
CA PRO A 37 1.23 15.97 4.15
C PRO A 37 1.40 15.90 2.62
N VAL A 38 0.79 14.91 1.94
CA VAL A 38 0.70 14.88 0.47
C VAL A 38 -0.76 14.96 0.03
N GLY A 39 -1.63 14.10 0.61
CA GLY A 39 -3.08 14.25 0.60
C GLY A 39 -3.76 14.36 -0.76
N LEU A 40 -3.10 13.91 -1.85
CA LEU A 40 -3.58 14.11 -3.22
C LEU A 40 -4.97 13.51 -3.44
N ASN A 41 -5.25 12.32 -2.89
CA ASN A 41 -6.56 11.69 -2.99
C ASN A 41 -7.62 12.54 -2.28
N LEU A 42 -7.32 13.05 -1.08
CA LEU A 42 -8.23 13.93 -0.35
C LEU A 42 -8.44 15.28 -1.06
N PHE A 43 -7.42 15.79 -1.74
CA PHE A 43 -7.49 17.03 -2.51
C PHE A 43 -8.41 16.90 -3.73
N VAL A 44 -8.27 15.82 -4.50
CA VAL A 44 -9.15 15.51 -5.63
C VAL A 44 -10.58 15.27 -5.15
N THR A 45 -10.76 14.50 -4.06
CA THR A 45 -12.09 14.27 -3.47
C THR A 45 -12.73 15.56 -2.97
N ALA A 46 -11.98 16.49 -2.37
CA ALA A 46 -12.50 17.79 -1.96
C ALA A 46 -13.02 18.62 -3.15
N GLY A 47 -12.32 18.57 -4.30
CA GLY A 47 -12.76 19.20 -5.53
C GLY A 47 -14.06 18.61 -6.08
N VAL A 48 -14.20 17.28 -6.07
CA VAL A 48 -15.40 16.58 -6.56
C VAL A 48 -16.58 16.74 -5.59
N ALA A 49 -16.33 16.61 -4.29
CA ALA A 49 -17.35 16.69 -3.24
C ALA A 49 -17.78 18.13 -2.92
N LYS A 50 -17.09 19.15 -3.45
CA LYS A 50 -17.29 20.59 -3.14
C LYS A 50 -17.27 20.88 -1.63
N MET A 51 -16.47 20.13 -0.89
CA MET A 51 -16.29 20.27 0.56
C MET A 51 -14.90 20.84 0.84
N SER A 52 -14.75 21.58 1.95
CA SER A 52 -13.42 22.06 2.35
C SER A 52 -12.50 20.89 2.67
N MET A 53 -11.21 21.03 2.32
CA MET A 53 -10.17 20.00 2.54
C MET A 53 -10.21 19.44 3.97
N MET A 54 -10.33 20.32 4.97
CA MET A 54 -10.39 19.94 6.38
C MET A 54 -11.60 19.05 6.72
N ARG A 55 -12.73 19.24 6.04
CA ARG A 55 -13.94 18.44 6.24
C ARG A 55 -13.80 17.05 5.61
N VAL A 56 -13.15 16.98 4.45
CA VAL A 56 -12.83 15.70 3.78
C VAL A 56 -11.79 14.91 4.58
N VAL A 57 -10.76 15.55 5.09
CA VAL A 57 -9.76 14.93 5.99
C VAL A 57 -10.44 14.34 7.23
N LYS A 58 -11.34 15.09 7.88
CA LYS A 58 -12.13 14.58 9.02
C LYS A 58 -13.03 13.41 8.65
N ALA A 59 -13.62 13.42 7.46
CA ALA A 59 -14.45 12.32 6.98
C ALA A 59 -13.63 11.08 6.59
N ALA A 60 -12.38 11.26 6.16
CA ALA A 60 -11.47 10.18 5.75
C ALA A 60 -10.64 9.60 6.91
N LEU A 61 -10.57 10.28 8.06
CA LEU A 61 -9.91 9.80 9.29
C LEU A 61 -10.26 8.34 9.69
N PRO A 62 -11.53 7.89 9.66
CA PRO A 62 -11.85 6.48 9.89
C PRO A 62 -11.24 5.55 8.84
N LEU A 63 -11.19 5.97 7.57
CA LEU A 63 -10.58 5.20 6.48
C LEU A 63 -9.06 5.07 6.67
N VAL A 64 -8.40 6.13 7.14
CA VAL A 64 -6.97 6.10 7.51
C VAL A 64 -6.72 5.05 8.59
N GLY A 65 -7.59 4.95 9.59
CA GLY A 65 -7.51 3.92 10.64
C GLY A 65 -7.63 2.49 10.09
N VAL A 66 -8.56 2.27 9.15
CA VAL A 66 -8.70 0.96 8.46
C VAL A 66 -7.46 0.64 7.63
N MET A 67 -6.90 1.62 6.92
CA MET A 67 -5.66 1.42 6.15
C MET A 67 -4.46 1.09 7.03
N PHE A 68 -4.37 1.69 8.22
CA PHE A 68 -3.31 1.38 9.17
C PHE A 68 -3.43 -0.05 9.72
N LEU A 69 -4.66 -0.48 10.02
CA LEU A 69 -4.94 -1.87 10.41
C LEU A 69 -4.60 -2.84 9.28
N PHE A 70 -4.97 -2.50 8.04
CA PHE A 70 -4.65 -3.30 6.86
C PHE A 70 -3.13 -3.40 6.64
N LEU A 71 -2.39 -2.29 6.81
CA LEU A 71 -0.93 -2.31 6.75
C LEU A 71 -0.34 -3.24 7.80
N MET A 72 -0.80 -3.17 9.05
CA MET A 72 -0.34 -4.10 10.10
C MET A 72 -0.58 -5.55 9.70
N ILE A 73 -1.76 -5.88 9.18
CA ILE A 73 -2.10 -7.24 8.75
C ILE A 73 -1.18 -7.70 7.62
N VAL A 74 -0.97 -6.86 6.60
CA VAL A 74 -0.13 -7.18 5.43
C VAL A 74 1.34 -7.27 5.80
N THR A 75 1.84 -6.41 6.69
CA THR A 75 3.24 -6.40 7.14
C THR A 75 3.59 -7.62 8.00
N TYR A 76 2.69 -8.06 8.89
CA TYR A 76 2.96 -9.21 9.76
C TYR A 76 2.49 -10.55 9.20
N VAL A 77 1.55 -10.54 8.25
CA VAL A 77 0.98 -11.75 7.65
C VAL A 77 1.13 -11.71 6.13
N PRO A 78 2.32 -12.04 5.60
CA PRO A 78 2.57 -12.08 4.15
C PRO A 78 1.57 -12.99 3.41
N TRP A 79 1.04 -14.02 4.07
CA TRP A 79 0.08 -14.97 3.51
C TRP A 79 -1.25 -14.32 3.07
N VAL A 80 -1.70 -13.23 3.71
CA VAL A 80 -2.93 -12.51 3.27
C VAL A 80 -2.71 -11.88 1.90
N SER A 81 -1.49 -11.46 1.63
CA SER A 81 -1.10 -10.75 0.43
C SER A 81 -0.66 -11.68 -0.70
N THR A 82 -0.06 -12.82 -0.37
CA THR A 82 0.45 -13.78 -1.36
C THR A 82 -0.56 -14.88 -1.70
N TRP A 83 -1.51 -15.22 -0.81
CA TRP A 83 -2.47 -16.29 -1.05
C TRP A 83 -3.34 -16.06 -2.31
N LEU A 84 -3.88 -14.85 -2.50
CA LEU A 84 -4.72 -14.54 -3.65
C LEU A 84 -3.95 -14.48 -4.98
N PRO A 85 -2.78 -13.80 -5.08
CA PRO A 85 -1.91 -13.89 -6.25
C PRO A 85 -1.49 -15.32 -6.55
N THR A 86 -1.08 -16.12 -5.56
CA THR A 86 -0.70 -17.52 -5.76
C THR A 86 -1.86 -18.37 -6.30
N LEU A 87 -3.10 -18.11 -5.89
CA LEU A 87 -4.29 -18.80 -6.39
C LEU A 87 -4.68 -18.40 -7.83
N MET A 88 -4.46 -17.14 -8.20
CA MET A 88 -4.85 -16.60 -9.51
C MET A 88 -3.75 -16.65 -10.58
N MET A 89 -2.49 -16.51 -10.18
CA MET A 89 -1.30 -16.47 -11.05
C MET A 89 -0.46 -17.75 -10.99
N GLY A 90 -0.75 -18.67 -10.06
CA GLY A 90 -0.03 -19.95 -9.85
C GLY A 90 1.04 -19.89 -8.75
N PRO A 91 1.52 -21.05 -8.25
CA PRO A 91 2.57 -21.11 -7.23
C PRO A 91 3.85 -20.48 -7.76
N GLU A 92 4.42 -19.57 -6.98
CA GLU A 92 5.70 -18.95 -7.31
C GLU A 92 6.78 -20.02 -7.39
N ILE A 93 7.35 -20.21 -8.57
CA ILE A 93 8.58 -20.97 -8.74
C ILE A 93 9.68 -20.11 -8.10
N ILE A 94 9.95 -20.35 -6.82
CA ILE A 94 11.17 -19.91 -6.14
C ILE A 94 12.31 -20.58 -6.89
N THR A 95 12.83 -19.92 -7.92
CA THR A 95 14.08 -20.33 -8.55
C THR A 95 15.17 -19.81 -7.64
N HIS A 96 15.82 -20.75 -6.94
CA HIS A 96 17.00 -20.56 -6.11
C HIS A 96 18.09 -19.73 -6.79
#